data_AF-F0M3P8-F1
#
_entry.id   AF-F0M3P8-F1
#
_cell.length_a   1.000
_cell.length_b   1.000
_cell.length_c   1.000
_cell.angle_alpha   90.00
_cell.angle_beta   90.00
_cell.angle_gamma   90.00
#
_symmetry.space_group_name_H-M   'P 1'
#
loop_
_entity.id
_entity.type
_entity.pdbx_description
1 polymer ?
#
loop_
_entity_poly.entity_id
_entity_poly.type
_entity_poly.pdbx_seq_one_letter_code
_entity_poly.pdbx_strand_id
1 'polypeptide(L)'
;MSLTEAQRAALTQMLDTASDLNRWRLRAHRVEEPQRGSELAVDDEIFERMAISQLARLSLIAAGEHLRLALDAINAQQLYPSSHFTVLRGALVGASQAVWILEPDDRNVRRDRGLTVLTEMYAQMDKYYGFLESTPLDAADRASLDDQRLWLSERRGDVASIRTTRATLNLTEIIGTAADHAFADTTSRDATRRLWREMSADAHVLGWSLFQWTTFGLADRRTGVGEGKAPGSSEHVAEPFLASYRLLKCGWSLFDRRCEAP
;
A
#
# COMPACT_ATOMS: atom_id res chain seq x y z
N MET A 1 23.11 16.33 -18.72
CA MET A 1 22.04 16.60 -19.70
C MET A 1 21.01 17.49 -19.05
N SER A 2 20.52 18.52 -19.76
CA SER A 2 19.41 19.34 -19.28
C SER A 2 18.12 18.52 -19.29
N LEU A 3 17.34 18.58 -18.21
CA LEU A 3 16.01 17.96 -18.14
C LEU A 3 15.07 18.57 -19.20
N THR A 4 14.23 17.74 -19.80
CA THR A 4 13.14 18.21 -20.65
C THR A 4 12.09 18.96 -19.82
N GLU A 5 11.21 19.71 -20.47
CA GLU A 5 10.11 20.40 -19.79
C GLU A 5 9.16 19.40 -19.10
N ALA A 6 8.83 18.28 -19.77
CA ALA A 6 8.01 17.21 -19.20
C ALA A 6 8.66 16.57 -17.97
N GLN A 7 9.96 16.27 -18.03
CA GLN A 7 10.70 15.73 -16.90
C GLN A 7 10.73 16.68 -15.70
N ARG A 8 10.85 17.99 -15.96
CA ARG A 8 10.81 19.03 -14.94
C ARG A 8 9.42 19.13 -14.32
N ALA A 9 8.37 19.13 -15.14
CA ALA A 9 6.98 19.16 -14.66
C ALA A 9 6.64 17.95 -13.79
N ALA A 10 7.06 16.74 -14.20
CA ALA A 10 6.89 15.51 -13.43
C ALA A 10 7.57 15.58 -12.05
N LEU A 11 8.80 16.10 -11.99
CA LEU A 11 9.50 16.33 -10.72
C LEU A 11 8.77 17.33 -9.84
N THR A 12 8.38 18.48 -10.39
CA THR A 12 7.63 19.52 -9.65
C THR A 12 6.37 18.93 -9.02
N GLN A 13 5.58 18.17 -9.79
CA GLN A 13 4.34 17.57 -9.27
C GLN A 13 4.58 16.62 -8.08
N MET A 14 5.66 15.83 -8.10
CA MET A 14 6.01 14.96 -6.96
C MET A 14 6.50 15.78 -5.77
N LEU A 15 7.34 16.79 -6.00
CA LEU A 15 7.88 17.66 -4.96
C LEU A 15 6.78 18.48 -4.26
N ASP A 16 5.75 18.89 -4.98
CA ASP A 16 4.61 19.63 -4.44
C ASP A 16 3.81 18.83 -3.40
N THR A 17 3.98 17.50 -3.34
CA THR A 17 3.35 16.64 -2.32
C THR A 17 4.08 16.63 -0.98
N ALA A 18 5.29 17.19 -0.90
CA ALA A 18 6.17 17.09 0.27
C ALA A 18 5.53 17.64 1.56
N SER A 19 4.76 18.72 1.47
CA SER A 19 4.08 19.34 2.61
C SER A 19 3.02 18.41 3.21
N ASP A 20 2.19 17.79 2.37
CA ASP A 20 1.16 16.83 2.77
C ASP A 20 1.80 15.56 3.36
N LEU A 21 2.83 15.01 2.70
CA LEU A 21 3.55 13.83 3.19
C LEU A 21 4.24 14.07 4.54
N ASN A 22 4.83 15.25 4.75
CA ASN A 22 5.43 15.61 6.02
C ASN A 22 4.37 15.82 7.12
N ARG A 23 3.22 16.42 6.79
CA ARG A 23 2.10 16.55 7.72
C ARG A 23 1.60 15.17 8.19
N TRP A 24 1.40 14.22 7.27
CA TRP A 24 1.00 12.86 7.64
C TRP A 24 2.08 12.09 8.40
N ARG A 25 3.37 12.32 8.11
CA ARG A 25 4.49 11.79 8.91
C ARG A 25 4.40 12.26 10.37
N LEU A 26 4.18 13.56 10.59
CA LEU A 26 4.03 14.11 11.94
C LEU A 26 2.80 13.56 12.65
N ARG A 27 1.69 13.40 11.92
CA ARG A 27 0.45 12.79 12.43
C ARG A 27 0.67 11.35 12.90
N ALA A 28 1.50 10.56 12.20
CA ALA A 28 1.78 9.16 12.53
C ALA A 28 2.36 8.96 13.95
N HIS A 29 3.07 9.95 14.49
CA HIS A 29 3.71 9.88 15.81
C HIS A 29 2.74 10.06 16.99
N ARG A 30 1.47 10.36 16.73
CA ARG A 30 0.45 10.51 17.77
C ARG A 30 -0.55 9.37 17.67
N VAL A 31 -1.04 8.90 18.82
CA VAL A 31 -2.25 8.08 18.83
C VAL A 31 -3.42 8.99 18.51
N GLU A 32 -4.26 8.55 17.60
CA GLU A 32 -5.48 9.25 17.22
C GLU A 32 -6.62 8.26 17.31
N GLU A 33 -7.55 8.55 18.20
CA GLU A 33 -8.74 7.75 18.44
C GLU A 33 -9.95 8.43 17.78
N PRO A 34 -10.85 7.67 17.14
CA PRO A 34 -12.09 8.22 16.62
C PRO A 34 -12.91 8.89 17.73
N GLN A 35 -13.62 9.98 17.40
CA GLN A 35 -14.48 10.64 18.38
C GLN A 35 -15.60 9.70 18.82
N ARG A 36 -15.97 9.74 20.11
CA ARG A 36 -17.06 8.92 20.62
C ARG A 36 -18.35 9.19 19.84
N GLY A 37 -18.95 8.14 19.30
CA GLY A 37 -20.17 8.22 18.48
C GLY A 37 -19.92 8.45 16.99
N SER A 38 -18.67 8.61 16.55
CA SER A 38 -18.32 8.59 15.14
C SER A 38 -18.52 7.20 14.53
N GLU A 39 -18.56 7.13 13.21
CA GLU A 39 -18.69 5.85 12.50
C GLU A 39 -17.56 4.88 12.82
N LEU A 40 -16.31 5.36 12.84
CA LEU A 40 -15.16 4.51 13.18
C LEU A 40 -15.12 4.12 14.66
N ALA A 41 -15.56 4.98 15.58
CA ALA A 41 -15.65 4.59 16.99
C ALA A 41 -16.60 3.41 17.18
N VAL A 42 -17.73 3.43 16.47
CA VAL A 42 -18.66 2.29 16.45
C VAL A 42 -18.02 1.10 15.76
N ASP A 43 -17.33 1.27 14.64
CA ASP A 43 -16.67 0.16 13.94
C ASP A 43 -15.62 -0.57 14.78
N ASP A 44 -14.91 0.15 15.64
CA ASP A 44 -13.89 -0.40 16.53
C ASP A 44 -14.45 -1.37 17.59
N GLU A 45 -15.73 -1.25 17.94
CA GLU A 45 -16.39 -2.10 18.95
C GLU A 45 -16.50 -3.58 18.50
N ILE A 46 -16.34 -3.89 17.21
CA ILE A 46 -16.50 -5.27 16.72
C ILE A 46 -15.41 -6.21 17.23
N PHE A 47 -14.20 -5.70 17.51
CA PHE A 47 -13.07 -6.54 17.90
C PHE A 47 -12.14 -5.82 18.85
N GLU A 48 -12.26 -6.14 20.15
CA GLU A 48 -11.56 -5.46 21.25
C GLU A 48 -10.02 -5.51 21.13
N ARG A 49 -9.47 -6.54 20.49
CA ARG A 49 -8.01 -6.75 20.43
C ARG A 49 -7.33 -5.97 19.29
N MET A 50 -8.08 -5.44 18.31
CA MET A 50 -7.56 -4.61 17.23
C MET A 50 -8.69 -3.78 16.60
N ALA A 51 -8.69 -2.48 16.91
CA ALA A 51 -9.60 -1.49 16.32
C ALA A 51 -9.45 -1.40 14.79
N ILE A 52 -10.57 -1.28 14.08
CA ILE A 52 -10.62 -1.11 12.62
C ILE A 52 -9.97 0.21 12.21
N SER A 53 -10.17 1.27 13.01
CA SER A 53 -9.55 2.57 12.84
C SER A 53 -8.02 2.47 12.87
N GLN A 54 -7.45 1.71 13.81
CA GLN A 54 -6.01 1.50 13.91
C GLN A 54 -5.47 0.72 12.71
N LEU A 55 -6.19 -0.29 12.23
CA LEU A 55 -5.79 -1.07 11.05
C LEU A 55 -5.80 -0.23 9.76
N ALA A 56 -6.85 0.57 9.55
CA ALA A 56 -6.91 1.50 8.43
C ALA A 56 -5.80 2.55 8.53
N ARG A 57 -5.57 3.11 9.72
CA ARG A 57 -4.53 4.10 9.99
C ARG A 57 -3.12 3.55 9.78
N LEU A 58 -2.84 2.31 10.19
CA LEU A 58 -1.57 1.64 9.93
C LEU A 58 -1.29 1.56 8.41
N SER A 59 -2.33 1.23 7.63
CA SER A 59 -2.24 1.18 6.17
C SER A 59 -1.90 2.55 5.56
N LEU A 60 -2.52 3.64 6.05
CA LEU A 60 -2.24 5.01 5.63
C LEU A 60 -0.82 5.46 6.00
N ILE A 61 -0.35 5.13 7.20
CA ILE A 61 0.99 5.49 7.69
C ILE A 61 2.06 4.80 6.85
N ALA A 62 1.94 3.49 6.66
CA ALA A 62 2.87 2.70 5.86
C ALA A 62 2.92 3.19 4.41
N ALA A 63 1.75 3.49 3.81
CA ALA A 63 1.70 4.05 2.46
C ALA A 63 2.42 5.41 2.36
N GLY A 64 2.23 6.28 3.35
CA GLY A 64 2.95 7.54 3.45
C GLY A 64 4.46 7.36 3.60
N GLU A 65 4.91 6.32 4.31
CA GLU A 65 6.33 6.00 4.46
C GLU A 65 6.97 5.59 3.13
N HIS A 66 6.30 4.72 2.36
CA HIS A 66 6.75 4.34 1.03
C HIS A 66 6.84 5.56 0.08
N LEU A 67 5.85 6.46 0.09
CA LEU A 67 5.89 7.69 -0.72
C LEU A 67 7.05 8.61 -0.31
N ARG A 68 7.31 8.75 0.99
CA ARG A 68 8.44 9.55 1.48
C ARG A 68 9.78 8.94 1.06
N LEU A 69 9.93 7.62 1.13
CA LEU A 69 11.16 6.95 0.66
C LEU A 69 11.40 7.21 -0.84
N ALA A 70 10.35 7.12 -1.67
CA ALA A 70 10.46 7.48 -3.08
C ALA A 70 10.85 8.96 -3.27
N LEU A 71 10.26 9.86 -2.48
CA LEU A 71 10.57 11.28 -2.53
C LEU A 71 12.00 11.59 -2.07
N ASP A 72 12.52 10.89 -1.05
CA ASP A 72 13.89 11.03 -0.56
C ASP A 72 14.90 10.63 -1.64
N ALA A 73 14.63 9.54 -2.38
CA ALA A 73 15.45 9.14 -3.52
C ALA A 73 15.43 10.21 -4.64
N ILE A 74 14.25 10.76 -4.95
CA ILE A 74 14.10 11.85 -5.93
C ILE A 74 14.89 13.10 -5.49
N ASN A 75 14.80 13.49 -4.22
CA ASN A 75 15.55 14.62 -3.65
C ASN A 75 17.07 14.39 -3.70
N ALA A 76 17.50 13.16 -3.49
CA ALA A 76 18.89 12.74 -3.64
C ALA A 76 19.34 12.59 -5.11
N GLN A 77 18.50 12.97 -6.08
CA GLN A 77 18.74 12.85 -7.51
C GLN A 77 19.00 11.39 -7.96
N GLN A 78 18.44 10.43 -7.23
CA GLN A 78 18.52 9.01 -7.53
C GLN A 78 17.22 8.56 -8.18
N LEU A 79 17.24 8.32 -9.49
CA LEU A 79 16.13 7.72 -10.23
C LEU A 79 16.51 6.30 -10.64
N TYR A 80 16.04 5.33 -9.87
CA TYR A 80 16.18 3.90 -10.16
C TYR A 80 15.07 3.44 -11.10
N PRO A 81 15.41 2.71 -12.19
CA PRO A 81 14.43 2.31 -13.21
C PRO A 81 13.42 1.25 -12.74
N SER A 82 13.74 0.45 -11.72
CA SER A 82 12.84 -0.60 -11.19
C SER A 82 12.55 -0.45 -9.69
N SER A 83 13.54 -0.01 -8.89
CA SER A 83 13.39 0.04 -7.43
C SER A 83 12.30 1.03 -6.96
N HIS A 84 12.07 2.13 -7.69
CA HIS A 84 10.96 3.04 -7.41
C HIS A 84 9.61 2.34 -7.47
N PHE A 85 9.40 1.50 -8.48
CA PHE A 85 8.16 0.76 -8.66
C PHE A 85 7.91 -0.24 -7.53
N THR A 86 8.96 -0.86 -7.00
CA THR A 86 8.84 -1.73 -5.81
C THR A 86 8.39 -0.96 -4.58
N VAL A 87 9.00 0.20 -4.31
CA VAL A 87 8.63 1.05 -3.17
C VAL A 87 7.21 1.59 -3.35
N LEU A 88 6.89 2.12 -4.53
CA LEU A 88 5.58 2.68 -4.85
C LEU A 88 4.47 1.62 -4.88
N ARG A 89 4.80 0.34 -5.09
CA ARG A 89 3.86 -0.77 -4.87
C ARG A 89 3.34 -0.79 -3.44
N GLY A 90 4.24 -0.64 -2.47
CA GLY A 90 3.88 -0.59 -1.04
C GLY A 90 2.97 0.61 -0.75
N ALA A 91 3.26 1.76 -1.35
CA ALA A 91 2.42 2.95 -1.25
C ALA A 91 1.01 2.69 -1.82
N LEU A 92 0.92 2.15 -3.03
CA LEU A 92 -0.35 1.86 -3.69
C LEU A 92 -1.19 0.86 -2.89
N VAL A 93 -0.58 -0.21 -2.38
CA VAL A 93 -1.26 -1.25 -1.61
C VAL A 93 -1.81 -0.67 -0.30
N GLY A 94 -0.98 0.02 0.49
CA GLY A 94 -1.42 0.57 1.78
C GLY A 94 -2.50 1.64 1.62
N ALA A 95 -2.37 2.52 0.63
CA ALA A 95 -3.36 3.55 0.35
C ALA A 95 -4.69 2.95 -0.13
N SER A 96 -4.63 2.00 -1.07
CA SER A 96 -5.82 1.32 -1.59
C SER A 96 -6.52 0.49 -0.52
N GLN A 97 -5.77 -0.19 0.35
CA GLN A 97 -6.34 -0.96 1.45
C GLN A 97 -7.10 -0.07 2.43
N ALA A 98 -6.53 1.09 2.80
CA ALA A 98 -7.21 2.04 3.66
C ALA A 98 -8.50 2.58 3.03
N VAL A 99 -8.44 2.99 1.76
CA VAL A 99 -9.64 3.42 1.02
C VAL A 99 -10.67 2.29 1.00
N TRP A 100 -10.27 1.07 0.66
CA TRP A 100 -11.18 -0.08 0.61
C TRP A 100 -11.87 -0.35 1.96
N ILE A 101 -11.16 -0.28 3.08
CA ILE A 101 -11.78 -0.44 4.41
C ILE A 101 -12.80 0.68 4.69
N LEU A 102 -12.43 1.93 4.40
CA LEU A 102 -13.15 3.12 4.87
C LEU A 102 -14.25 3.63 3.94
N GLU A 103 -14.18 3.26 2.67
CA GLU A 103 -15.05 3.76 1.60
C GLU A 103 -16.53 3.39 1.78
N PRO A 104 -16.92 2.15 2.14
CA PRO A 104 -18.33 1.77 2.23
C PRO A 104 -19.09 2.59 3.26
N ASP A 105 -20.32 3.00 2.93
CA ASP A 105 -21.22 3.63 3.91
C ASP A 105 -21.85 2.62 4.88
N ASP A 106 -21.98 1.37 4.46
CA ASP A 106 -22.44 0.30 5.34
C ASP A 106 -21.35 -0.12 6.33
N ARG A 107 -21.62 0.10 7.62
CA ARG A 107 -20.75 -0.30 8.74
C ARG A 107 -20.37 -1.78 8.71
N ASN A 108 -21.28 -2.66 8.33
CA ASN A 108 -21.03 -4.10 8.33
C ASN A 108 -20.01 -4.46 7.24
N VAL A 109 -20.09 -3.77 6.10
CA VAL A 109 -19.11 -3.92 5.02
C VAL A 109 -17.75 -3.39 5.46
N ARG A 110 -17.67 -2.20 6.08
CA ARG A 110 -16.39 -1.67 6.59
C ARG A 110 -15.74 -2.60 7.61
N ARG A 111 -16.53 -3.06 8.59
CA ARG A 111 -16.09 -4.01 9.62
C ARG A 111 -15.58 -5.33 9.01
N ASP A 112 -16.33 -5.93 8.08
CA ASP A 112 -15.90 -7.18 7.44
C ASP A 112 -14.65 -7.00 6.57
N ARG A 113 -14.52 -5.86 5.86
CA ARG A 113 -13.29 -5.51 5.12
C ARG A 113 -12.09 -5.37 6.05
N GLY A 114 -12.25 -4.69 7.18
CA GLY A 114 -11.22 -4.59 8.21
C GLY A 114 -10.81 -5.95 8.79
N LEU A 115 -11.80 -6.80 9.15
CA LEU A 115 -11.53 -8.16 9.62
C LEU A 115 -10.91 -9.07 8.55
N THR A 116 -11.19 -8.83 7.27
CA THR A 116 -10.54 -9.52 6.15
C THR A 116 -9.05 -9.22 6.09
N VAL A 117 -8.67 -7.95 6.20
CA VAL A 117 -7.25 -7.53 6.28
C VAL A 117 -6.58 -8.14 7.50
N LEU A 118 -7.25 -8.10 8.65
CA LEU A 118 -6.72 -8.65 9.89
C LEU A 118 -6.50 -10.18 9.81
N THR A 119 -7.44 -10.88 9.17
CA THR A 119 -7.32 -12.33 8.90
C THR A 119 -6.09 -12.63 8.07
N GLU A 120 -5.84 -11.85 7.01
CA GLU A 120 -4.65 -12.03 6.16
C GLU A 120 -3.37 -11.75 6.94
N MET A 121 -3.33 -10.67 7.71
CA MET A 121 -2.18 -10.34 8.56
C MET A 121 -1.83 -11.50 9.50
N TYR A 122 -2.84 -12.03 10.21
CA TYR A 122 -2.64 -13.18 11.09
C TYR A 122 -2.26 -14.46 10.34
N ALA A 123 -2.78 -14.69 9.13
CA ALA A 123 -2.39 -15.84 8.32
C ALA A 123 -0.92 -15.76 7.87
N GLN A 124 -0.41 -14.56 7.55
CA GLN A 124 1.00 -14.37 7.18
C GLN A 124 1.91 -14.48 8.41
N MET A 125 1.50 -13.95 9.57
CA MET A 125 2.22 -14.14 10.83
C MET A 125 2.31 -15.63 11.21
N ASP A 126 1.23 -16.39 11.02
CA ASP A 126 1.20 -17.83 11.32
C ASP A 126 2.17 -18.62 10.44
N LYS A 127 2.23 -18.30 9.14
CA LYS A 127 3.22 -18.90 8.23
C LYS A 127 4.65 -18.60 8.68
N TYR A 128 4.91 -17.37 9.10
CA TYR A 128 6.22 -16.96 9.62
C TYR A 128 6.57 -17.72 10.90
N TYR A 129 5.66 -17.80 11.86
CA TYR A 129 5.88 -18.57 13.10
C TYR A 129 6.05 -20.06 12.83
N GLY A 130 5.29 -20.63 11.90
CA GLY A 130 5.46 -22.02 11.46
C GLY A 130 6.85 -22.29 10.86
N PHE A 131 7.41 -21.34 10.13
CA PHE A 131 8.79 -21.43 9.67
C PHE A 131 9.81 -21.41 10.83
N LEU A 132 9.58 -20.54 11.83
CA LEU A 132 10.46 -20.44 13.01
C LEU A 132 10.47 -21.69 13.89
N GLU A 133 9.43 -22.54 13.84
CA GLU A 133 9.44 -23.84 14.52
C GLU A 133 10.60 -24.73 14.05
N SER A 134 10.86 -24.72 12.74
CA SER A 134 11.93 -25.50 12.13
C SER A 134 13.31 -24.83 12.21
N THR A 135 13.36 -23.59 12.69
CA THR A 135 14.58 -22.79 12.78
C THR A 135 15.29 -23.06 14.12
N PRO A 136 16.63 -23.27 14.15
CA PRO A 136 17.38 -23.33 15.40
C PRO A 136 17.29 -21.99 16.13
N LEU A 137 16.65 -21.99 17.31
CA LEU A 137 16.51 -20.84 18.20
C LEU A 137 17.08 -21.22 19.56
N ASP A 138 17.56 -20.22 20.31
CA ASP A 138 17.89 -20.44 21.71
C ASP A 138 16.63 -20.65 22.57
N ALA A 139 16.81 -20.96 23.85
CA ALA A 139 15.71 -21.26 24.74
C ALA A 139 14.79 -20.04 25.00
N ALA A 140 15.34 -18.83 24.99
CA ALA A 140 14.57 -17.62 25.26
C ALA A 140 13.70 -17.26 24.04
N ASP A 141 14.28 -17.30 22.84
CA ASP A 141 13.55 -17.09 21.58
C ASP A 141 12.49 -18.16 21.36
N ARG A 142 12.77 -19.42 21.74
CA ARG A 142 11.77 -20.51 21.67
C ARG A 142 10.58 -20.25 22.58
N ALA A 143 10.81 -19.86 23.83
CA ALA A 143 9.74 -19.55 24.77
C ALA A 143 8.90 -18.36 24.27
N SER A 144 9.56 -17.32 23.74
CA SER A 144 8.86 -16.18 23.13
C SER A 144 8.02 -16.58 21.91
N LEU A 145 8.50 -17.51 21.08
CA LEU A 145 7.74 -18.01 19.94
C LEU A 145 6.48 -18.76 20.41
N ASP A 146 6.58 -19.60 21.43
CA ASP A 146 5.45 -20.36 21.95
C ASP A 146 4.35 -19.42 22.50
N ASP A 147 4.73 -18.38 23.24
CA ASP A 147 3.81 -17.34 23.73
C ASP A 147 3.16 -16.57 22.57
N GLN A 148 3.94 -16.19 21.54
CA GLN A 148 3.44 -15.49 20.36
C GLN A 148 2.46 -16.35 19.55
N ARG A 149 2.69 -17.66 19.47
CA ARG A 149 1.79 -18.60 18.79
C ARG A 149 0.48 -18.76 19.53
N LEU A 150 0.52 -18.90 20.87
CA LEU A 150 -0.70 -18.95 21.69
C LEU A 150 -1.51 -17.66 21.51
N TRP A 151 -0.83 -16.51 21.61
CA TRP A 151 -1.41 -15.18 21.40
C TRP A 151 -2.10 -15.03 20.03
N LEU A 152 -1.47 -15.58 18.98
CA LEU A 152 -1.99 -15.53 17.60
C LEU A 152 -3.15 -16.50 17.40
N SER A 153 -3.06 -17.70 17.95
CA SER A 153 -4.10 -18.74 17.85
C SER A 153 -5.42 -18.25 18.42
N GLU A 154 -5.40 -17.67 19.64
CA GLU A 154 -6.59 -17.07 20.26
C GLU A 154 -7.21 -15.99 19.37
N ARG A 155 -6.40 -15.05 18.88
CA ARG A 155 -6.88 -13.93 18.05
C ARG A 155 -7.46 -14.37 16.72
N ARG A 156 -6.89 -15.40 16.11
CA ARG A 156 -7.44 -16.00 14.89
C ARG A 156 -8.79 -16.66 15.16
N GLY A 157 -8.92 -17.36 16.29
CA GLY A 157 -10.18 -17.94 16.75
C GLY A 157 -11.25 -16.86 16.94
N ASP A 158 -10.91 -15.77 17.64
CA ASP A 158 -11.82 -14.66 17.90
C ASP A 158 -12.29 -14.01 16.59
N VAL A 159 -11.37 -13.63 15.69
CA VAL A 159 -11.73 -13.06 14.38
C VAL A 159 -12.60 -14.03 13.57
N ALA A 160 -12.27 -15.32 13.54
CA ALA A 160 -13.05 -16.32 12.83
C ALA A 160 -14.47 -16.50 13.38
N SER A 161 -14.69 -16.26 14.67
CA SER A 161 -16.00 -16.32 15.31
C SER A 161 -16.89 -15.11 15.01
N ILE A 162 -16.29 -13.95 14.72
CA ILE A 162 -16.98 -12.67 14.50
C ILE A 162 -17.23 -12.42 13.00
N ARG A 163 -16.34 -12.90 12.13
CA ARG A 163 -16.46 -12.68 10.69
C ARG A 163 -17.72 -13.32 10.11
N THR A 164 -18.43 -12.53 9.31
CA THR A 164 -19.65 -12.98 8.61
C THR A 164 -19.33 -13.58 7.25
N THR A 165 -18.20 -13.19 6.64
CA THR A 165 -17.77 -13.70 5.33
C THR A 165 -16.49 -14.53 5.43
N ARG A 166 -16.28 -15.39 4.43
CA ARG A 166 -15.02 -16.11 4.20
C ARG A 166 -14.17 -15.44 3.11
N ALA A 167 -14.40 -14.16 2.84
CA ALA A 167 -13.63 -13.42 1.86
C ALA A 167 -12.13 -13.47 2.20
N THR A 168 -11.29 -13.62 1.19
CA THR A 168 -9.83 -13.54 1.31
C THR A 168 -9.36 -12.21 0.74
N LEU A 169 -8.20 -11.73 1.21
CA LEU A 169 -7.66 -10.47 0.75
C LEU A 169 -7.22 -10.58 -0.71
N ASN A 170 -7.91 -9.89 -1.61
CA ASN A 170 -7.58 -9.81 -3.03
C ASN A 170 -7.08 -8.41 -3.38
N LEU A 171 -5.76 -8.22 -3.42
CA LEU A 171 -5.16 -6.91 -3.69
C LEU A 171 -5.56 -6.32 -5.05
N THR A 172 -5.78 -7.16 -6.07
CA THR A 172 -6.22 -6.68 -7.39
C THR A 172 -7.62 -6.08 -7.33
N GLU A 173 -8.53 -6.72 -6.60
CA GLU A 173 -9.89 -6.21 -6.37
C GLU A 173 -9.86 -4.94 -5.52
N ILE A 174 -9.10 -4.95 -4.43
CA ILE A 174 -8.94 -3.81 -3.51
C ILE A 174 -8.44 -2.56 -4.24
N ILE A 175 -7.39 -2.70 -5.06
CA ILE A 175 -6.85 -1.59 -5.86
C ILE A 175 -7.88 -1.13 -6.89
N GLY A 176 -8.62 -2.06 -7.51
CA GLY A 176 -9.70 -1.72 -8.43
C GLY A 176 -10.79 -0.89 -7.76
N THR A 177 -11.33 -1.35 -6.63
CA THR A 177 -12.38 -0.64 -5.87
C THR A 177 -11.88 0.73 -5.38
N ALA A 178 -10.66 0.79 -4.84
CA ALA A 178 -10.10 2.06 -4.37
C ALA A 178 -9.90 3.06 -5.52
N ALA A 179 -9.45 2.58 -6.69
CA ALA A 179 -9.31 3.42 -7.88
C ALA A 179 -10.68 3.95 -8.36
N ASP A 180 -11.71 3.09 -8.39
CA ASP A 180 -13.06 3.49 -8.80
C ASP A 180 -13.65 4.58 -7.90
N HIS A 181 -13.35 4.52 -6.60
CA HIS A 181 -13.77 5.54 -5.65
C HIS A 181 -12.96 6.85 -5.77
N ALA A 182 -11.63 6.76 -5.85
CA ALA A 182 -10.76 7.93 -5.75
C ALA A 182 -10.65 8.75 -7.04
N PHE A 183 -10.87 8.12 -8.21
CA PHE A 183 -10.73 8.77 -9.51
C PHE A 183 -12.07 8.89 -10.22
N ALA A 184 -12.36 10.07 -10.77
CA ALA A 184 -13.60 10.32 -11.51
C ALA A 184 -13.54 9.79 -12.95
N ASP A 185 -12.37 9.88 -13.60
CA ASP A 185 -12.17 9.51 -14.99
C ASP A 185 -11.69 8.07 -15.16
N THR A 186 -12.19 7.41 -16.22
CA THR A 186 -11.82 6.02 -16.57
C THR A 186 -10.32 5.87 -16.83
N THR A 187 -9.67 6.88 -17.43
CA THR A 187 -8.25 6.84 -17.76
C THR A 187 -7.39 6.66 -16.51
N SER A 188 -7.61 7.45 -15.45
CA SER A 188 -6.87 7.35 -14.20
C SER A 188 -7.14 6.04 -13.45
N ARG A 189 -8.38 5.53 -13.53
CA ARG A 189 -8.76 4.23 -12.96
C ARG A 189 -8.01 3.09 -13.63
N ASP A 190 -7.99 3.06 -14.96
CA ASP A 190 -7.32 2.03 -15.75
C ASP A 190 -5.80 2.13 -15.65
N ALA A 191 -5.27 3.35 -15.61
CA ALA A 191 -3.84 3.61 -15.35
C ALA A 191 -3.43 3.03 -13.98
N THR A 192 -4.21 3.27 -12.92
CA THR A 192 -3.92 2.72 -11.59
C THR A 192 -3.90 1.19 -11.58
N ARG A 193 -4.84 0.54 -12.29
CA ARG A 193 -4.89 -0.92 -12.46
C ARG A 193 -3.71 -1.47 -13.26
N ARG A 194 -3.27 -0.74 -14.29
CA ARG A 194 -2.08 -1.07 -15.08
C ARG A 194 -0.82 -0.98 -14.22
N LEU A 195 -0.63 0.13 -13.52
CA LEU A 195 0.50 0.37 -12.64
C LEU A 195 0.63 -0.72 -11.56
N TRP A 196 -0.49 -1.20 -11.01
CA TRP A 196 -0.46 -2.34 -10.09
C TRP A 196 0.23 -3.58 -10.67
N ARG A 197 -0.04 -3.90 -11.94
CA ARG A 197 0.54 -5.05 -12.63
C ARG A 197 2.02 -4.83 -12.93
N GLU A 198 2.37 -3.64 -13.41
CA GLU A 198 3.76 -3.26 -13.72
C GLU A 198 4.62 -3.28 -12.45
N MET A 199 4.18 -2.60 -11.39
CA MET A 199 4.90 -2.58 -10.11
C MET A 199 4.99 -3.97 -9.46
N SER A 200 3.98 -4.82 -9.66
CA SER A 200 4.05 -6.21 -9.20
C SER A 200 5.07 -7.03 -9.98
N ALA A 201 5.30 -6.74 -11.26
CA ALA A 201 6.37 -7.37 -12.01
C ALA A 201 7.75 -6.92 -11.55
N ASP A 202 7.96 -5.63 -11.30
CA ASP A 202 9.23 -5.13 -10.75
C ASP A 202 9.55 -5.73 -9.39
N ALA A 203 8.54 -5.82 -8.51
CA ALA A 203 8.71 -6.41 -7.17
C ALA A 203 9.11 -7.90 -7.23
N HIS A 204 8.70 -8.63 -8.28
CA HIS A 204 9.10 -10.02 -8.52
C HIS A 204 10.30 -10.15 -9.47
N VAL A 205 10.94 -9.04 -9.86
CA VAL A 205 12.05 -9.02 -10.81
C VAL A 205 11.68 -9.68 -12.16
N LEU A 206 10.40 -9.59 -12.54
CA LEU A 206 9.92 -10.05 -13.83
C LEU A 206 10.18 -8.94 -14.86
N GLY A 207 11.28 -9.06 -15.60
CA GLY A 207 11.80 -8.01 -16.48
C GLY A 207 10.87 -7.51 -17.61
N TRP A 208 9.65 -8.03 -17.74
CA TRP A 208 8.70 -7.56 -18.76
C TRP A 208 8.19 -6.14 -18.50
N SER A 209 8.13 -5.68 -17.24
CA SER A 209 7.77 -4.30 -16.88
C SER A 209 8.77 -3.31 -17.47
N LEU A 210 10.06 -3.63 -17.38
CA LEU A 210 11.13 -2.81 -17.96
C LEU A 210 10.93 -2.56 -19.45
N PHE A 211 10.36 -3.51 -20.20
CA PHE A 211 10.11 -3.33 -21.62
C PHE A 211 9.08 -2.24 -21.94
N GLN A 212 8.24 -1.84 -20.98
CA GLN A 212 7.26 -0.77 -21.18
C GLN A 212 7.92 0.62 -21.26
N TRP A 213 9.11 0.78 -20.67
CA TRP A 213 9.85 2.06 -20.68
C TRP A 213 11.27 1.94 -21.24
N THR A 214 11.61 0.80 -21.83
CA THR A 214 12.90 0.60 -22.50
C THR A 214 12.82 1.19 -23.90
N THR A 215 13.78 2.05 -24.24
CA THR A 215 14.02 2.41 -25.65
C THR A 215 14.93 1.35 -26.26
N PHE A 216 14.43 0.61 -27.25
CA PHE A 216 15.21 -0.39 -27.97
C PHE A 216 15.90 0.22 -29.19
N GLY A 217 17.18 -0.11 -29.35
CA GLY A 217 17.92 0.15 -30.58
C GLY A 217 17.53 -0.81 -31.71
N LEU A 218 18.21 -0.66 -32.85
CA LEU A 218 18.06 -1.61 -33.95
C LEU A 218 18.50 -3.00 -33.50
N ALA A 219 17.70 -4.02 -33.84
CA ALA A 219 18.07 -5.41 -33.61
C ALA A 219 19.30 -5.78 -34.45
N ASP A 220 20.26 -6.47 -33.84
CA ASP A 220 21.36 -7.09 -34.55
C ASP A 220 20.79 -8.12 -35.54
N ARG A 221 21.15 -7.97 -36.83
CA ARG A 221 20.56 -8.78 -37.91
C ARG A 221 20.87 -10.28 -37.82
N ARG A 222 21.93 -10.67 -37.10
CA ARG A 222 22.37 -12.06 -36.98
C ARG A 222 21.71 -12.77 -35.80
N THR A 223 21.49 -12.05 -34.72
CA THR A 223 20.96 -12.61 -33.45
C THR A 223 19.50 -12.26 -33.22
N GLY A 224 18.97 -11.24 -33.90
CA GLY A 224 17.63 -10.69 -33.66
C GLY A 224 17.51 -9.89 -32.36
N VAL A 225 18.61 -9.70 -31.63
CA VAL A 225 18.62 -9.05 -30.32
C VAL A 225 18.91 -7.56 -30.48
N GLY A 226 18.03 -6.71 -29.94
CA GLY A 226 18.25 -5.26 -29.84
C GLY A 226 18.73 -4.89 -28.44
N GLU A 227 19.70 -3.98 -28.35
CA GLU A 227 20.11 -3.40 -27.07
C GLU A 227 19.04 -2.41 -26.59
N GLY A 228 18.58 -2.59 -25.34
CA GLY A 228 17.62 -1.72 -24.68
C GLY A 228 18.27 -0.76 -23.70
N LYS A 229 17.80 0.49 -23.65
CA LYS A 229 18.16 1.46 -22.61
C LYS A 229 16.92 1.82 -21.78
N ALA A 230 17.01 1.56 -20.47
CA ALA A 230 15.99 1.89 -19.49
C ALA A 230 16.60 2.74 -18.36
N PRO A 231 16.90 4.03 -18.61
CA PRO A 231 17.37 4.92 -17.55
C PRO A 231 16.24 5.20 -16.56
N GLY A 232 16.60 5.67 -15.36
CA GLY A 232 15.62 6.29 -14.47
C GLY A 232 14.92 7.46 -15.15
N SER A 233 13.59 7.53 -15.02
CA SER A 233 12.75 8.55 -15.65
C SER A 233 11.82 9.16 -14.62
N SER A 234 11.86 10.48 -14.46
CA SER A 234 10.94 11.18 -13.57
C SER A 234 9.50 11.07 -14.05
N GLU A 235 9.27 11.02 -15.35
CA GLU A 235 7.93 10.85 -15.95
C GLU A 235 7.33 9.49 -15.58
N HIS A 236 8.11 8.41 -15.71
CA HIS A 236 7.63 7.06 -15.38
C HIS A 236 7.46 6.85 -13.87
N VAL A 237 8.28 7.51 -13.03
CA VAL A 237 8.12 7.44 -11.57
C VAL A 237 6.94 8.30 -11.09
N ALA A 238 6.67 9.44 -11.75
CA ALA A 238 5.59 10.34 -11.36
C ALA A 238 4.21 9.70 -11.43
N GLU A 239 3.94 8.86 -12.45
CA GLU A 239 2.63 8.23 -12.60
C GLU A 239 2.22 7.36 -11.38
N PRO A 240 2.99 6.31 -10.98
CA PRO A 240 2.67 5.52 -9.80
C PRO A 240 2.77 6.32 -8.49
N PHE A 241 3.68 7.31 -8.42
CA PHE A 241 3.81 8.18 -7.25
C PHE A 241 2.54 8.98 -7.02
N LEU A 242 2.08 9.70 -8.05
CA LEU A 242 0.92 10.58 -7.96
C LEU A 242 -0.38 9.79 -7.82
N ALA A 243 -0.50 8.63 -8.46
CA ALA A 243 -1.65 7.73 -8.25
C ALA A 243 -1.74 7.28 -6.79
N SER A 244 -0.63 6.79 -6.22
CA SER A 244 -0.55 6.34 -4.83
C SER A 244 -0.80 7.50 -3.85
N TYR A 245 -0.24 8.68 -4.13
CA TYR A 245 -0.46 9.89 -3.33
C TYR A 245 -1.93 10.34 -3.32
N ARG A 246 -2.61 10.33 -4.48
CA ARG A 246 -4.03 10.68 -4.57
C ARG A 246 -4.91 9.71 -3.79
N LEU A 247 -4.61 8.41 -3.87
CA LEU A 247 -5.28 7.38 -3.05
C LEU A 247 -5.00 7.59 -1.56
N LEU A 248 -3.76 7.92 -1.18
CA LEU A 248 -3.42 8.20 0.22
C LEU A 248 -4.19 9.43 0.74
N LYS A 249 -4.28 10.48 -0.07
CA LYS A 249 -5.08 11.68 0.25
C LYS A 249 -6.56 11.35 0.42
N CYS A 250 -7.12 10.53 -0.48
CA CYS A 250 -8.48 10.04 -0.38
C CYS A 250 -8.69 9.23 0.90
N GLY A 251 -7.78 8.32 1.23
CA GLY A 251 -7.83 7.50 2.44
C GLY A 251 -7.79 8.32 3.72
N TRP A 252 -6.90 9.33 3.82
CA TRP A 252 -6.90 10.25 4.96
C TRP A 252 -8.19 11.06 5.05
N SER A 253 -8.74 11.53 3.93
CA SER A 253 -10.02 12.25 3.92
C SER A 253 -11.20 11.37 4.33
N LEU A 254 -11.20 10.08 3.96
CA LEU A 254 -12.16 9.11 4.46
C LEU A 254 -11.99 8.89 5.96
N PHE A 255 -10.75 8.70 6.43
CA PHE A 255 -10.46 8.49 7.84
C PHE A 255 -10.96 9.68 8.68
N ASP A 256 -10.64 10.91 8.27
CA ASP A 256 -11.07 12.14 8.96
C ASP A 256 -12.59 12.20 9.07
N ARG A 257 -13.30 12.02 7.94
CA ARG A 257 -14.77 12.05 7.91
C ARG A 257 -15.42 11.00 8.82
N ARG A 258 -14.86 9.80 8.89
CA ARG A 258 -15.42 8.70 9.72
C ARG A 258 -15.03 8.80 11.20
N CYS A 259 -14.00 9.59 11.52
CA CYS A 259 -13.54 9.87 12.88
C CYS A 259 -14.29 11.03 13.54
N GLU A 260 -14.96 11.89 12.78
CA GLU A 260 -15.77 13.00 13.30
C GLU A 260 -17.18 12.50 13.69
N ALA A 261 -17.64 12.91 14.87
CA ALA A 261 -19.02 12.67 15.28
C ALA A 261 -19.98 13.59 14.49
N PRO A 262 -21.23 13.17 14.20
CA PRO A 262 -22.23 14.00 13.53
C PRO A 262 -22.57 15.29 14.29
#